data_AF-F2U8R7-F1
#
_entry.id   AF-F2U8R7-F1
#
_cell.length_a   1.000
_cell.length_b   1.000
_cell.length_c   1.000
_cell.angle_alpha   90.00
_cell.angle_beta   90.00
_cell.angle_gamma   90.00
#
_symmetry.space_group_name_H-M   'P 1'
#
loop_
_entity.id
_entity.type
_entity.pdbx_description
1 polymer ?
#
loop_
_entity_poly.entity_id
_entity_poly.type
_entity_poly.pdbx_seq_one_letter_code
_entity_poly.pdbx_strand_id
1 'polypeptide(L)'
;MSECTERTSREKREYKRTKASTSAYIDHAIDLKPGATPPSKAPYRLSTNELEELRTQLDDLLSKGLIGPSTSPYGAPILFVKKKGGSRRMCVDCRLLNAQTVRDAYPLPRIDDIMDKMYNAWIFSTLDLRSGYHQVRIRAGVDRQVLSAESYH
;
A
#
# COMPACT_ATOMS: atom_id res chain seq x y z
N MET A 1 -48.38 6.60 -0.56
CA MET A 1 -47.76 7.48 -1.57
C MET A 1 -46.42 7.91 -0.99
N SER A 2 -45.25 7.59 -1.51
CA SER A 2 -44.85 6.96 -2.77
C SER A 2 -43.38 6.51 -2.58
N GLU A 3 -43.08 5.36 -3.16
CA GLU A 3 -41.77 4.76 -3.42
C GLU A 3 -40.58 5.72 -3.46
N CYS A 4 -39.56 5.43 -2.65
CA CYS A 4 -38.20 5.94 -2.86
C CYS A 4 -37.34 4.77 -3.35
N THR A 5 -37.60 4.33 -4.59
CA THR A 5 -36.79 3.34 -5.29
C THR A 5 -35.88 4.03 -6.31
N GLU A 6 -34.59 3.75 -6.15
CA GLU A 6 -33.56 3.69 -7.18
C GLU A 6 -33.16 4.97 -7.93
N ARG A 7 -31.88 5.36 -7.76
CA ARG A 7 -30.85 5.34 -8.82
C ARG A 7 -29.57 6.03 -8.31
N THR A 8 -28.69 5.28 -7.66
CA THR A 8 -27.28 5.67 -7.57
C THR A 8 -26.51 4.99 -8.70
N SER A 9 -26.66 5.56 -9.89
CA SER A 9 -25.79 5.28 -11.03
C SER A 9 -24.37 5.75 -10.65
N ARG A 10 -23.47 4.82 -10.33
CA ARG A 10 -22.04 5.11 -10.19
C ARG A 10 -21.47 5.36 -11.59
N GLU A 11 -21.59 6.59 -12.09
CA GLU A 11 -20.74 7.06 -13.18
C GLU A 11 -19.29 7.10 -12.71
N LYS A 12 -18.51 6.10 -13.11
CA LYS A 12 -17.05 6.15 -13.02
C LYS A 12 -16.57 7.16 -14.05
N ARG A 13 -16.51 8.44 -13.68
CA ARG A 13 -15.74 9.42 -14.46
C ARG A 13 -14.28 8.96 -14.47
N GLU A 14 -13.78 8.68 -15.66
CA GLU A 14 -12.38 8.37 -15.90
C GLU A 14 -11.54 9.63 -15.68
N TYR A 15 -10.98 9.76 -14.49
CA TYR A 15 -10.07 10.85 -14.14
C TYR A 15 -8.73 10.65 -14.86
N LYS A 16 -8.37 11.62 -15.72
CA LYS A 16 -7.11 11.65 -16.46
C LYS A 16 -5.91 11.47 -15.51
N ARG A 17 -5.02 10.54 -15.86
CA ARG A 17 -3.82 10.12 -15.12
C ARG A 17 -2.82 11.28 -14.96
N THR A 18 -2.96 12.08 -13.91
CA THR A 18 -1.88 12.93 -13.42
C THR A 18 -0.96 12.08 -12.54
N LYS A 19 0.37 12.32 -12.62
CA LYS A 19 1.36 11.65 -11.75
C LYS A 19 0.88 11.76 -10.30
N ALA A 20 0.96 10.67 -9.53
CA ALA A 20 0.54 10.66 -8.12
C ALA A 20 1.16 11.88 -7.43
N SER A 21 0.33 12.85 -7.04
CA SER A 21 0.77 14.06 -6.36
C SER A 21 1.26 13.63 -4.99
N THR A 22 2.56 13.41 -4.90
CA THR A 22 3.19 12.98 -3.67
C THR A 22 3.03 14.08 -2.63
N SER A 23 2.56 13.74 -1.42
CA SER A 23 2.31 14.74 -0.38
C SER A 23 3.61 15.48 -0.04
N ALA A 24 3.63 16.80 -0.26
CA ALA A 24 4.84 17.60 -0.05
C ALA A 24 5.22 17.79 1.43
N TYR A 25 4.31 17.45 2.36
CA TYR A 25 4.39 17.91 3.75
C TYR A 25 4.87 16.86 4.76
N ILE A 26 4.77 15.55 4.47
CA ILE A 26 5.10 14.48 5.43
C ILE A 26 5.74 13.29 4.70
N ASP A 27 6.87 12.83 5.23
CA ASP A 27 7.53 11.59 4.81
C ASP A 27 7.36 10.53 5.91
N HIS A 28 6.98 9.32 5.51
CA HIS A 28 6.83 8.16 6.38
C HIS A 28 8.20 7.65 6.86
N ALA A 29 8.36 7.62 8.17
CA ALA A 29 9.50 7.10 8.88
C ALA A 29 9.34 5.60 9.16
N ILE A 30 10.42 4.84 9.03
CA ILE A 30 10.48 3.45 9.50
C ILE A 30 11.60 3.38 10.54
N ASP A 31 11.26 3.66 11.79
CA ASP A 31 12.22 3.64 12.88
C ASP A 31 12.41 2.20 13.39
N LEU A 32 13.66 1.77 13.49
CA LEU A 32 14.04 0.43 13.93
C LEU A 32 14.40 0.42 15.42
N LYS A 33 14.15 -0.70 16.08
CA LYS A 33 14.62 -0.92 17.45
C LYS A 33 16.15 -0.90 17.50
N PRO A 34 16.77 -0.41 18.60
CA PRO A 34 18.22 -0.40 18.73
C PRO A 34 18.78 -1.84 18.64
N GLY A 35 19.84 -2.01 17.86
CA GLY A 35 20.46 -3.32 17.63
C GLY A 35 19.74 -4.22 16.63
N ALA A 36 18.76 -3.71 15.86
CA ALA A 36 18.12 -4.48 14.81
C ALA A 36 19.11 -4.83 13.69
N THR A 37 19.20 -6.12 13.36
CA THR A 37 19.99 -6.63 12.23
C THR A 37 19.10 -6.80 11.00
N PRO A 38 19.57 -6.46 9.79
CA PRO A 38 18.77 -6.57 8.58
C PRO A 38 18.34 -8.03 8.30
N PRO A 39 17.03 -8.36 8.29
CA PRO A 39 16.55 -9.66 7.87
C PRO A 39 16.62 -9.75 6.34
N SER A 40 17.27 -10.79 5.85
CA SER A 40 17.21 -11.20 4.45
C SER A 40 16.62 -12.60 4.37
N LYS A 41 15.42 -12.70 3.81
CA LYS A 41 14.72 -13.97 3.61
C LYS A 41 14.62 -14.27 2.12
N ALA A 42 14.98 -15.51 1.78
CA ALA A 42 14.92 -15.99 0.41
C ALA A 42 13.49 -15.88 -0.17
N PRO A 43 13.36 -15.56 -1.47
CA PRO A 43 12.10 -15.61 -2.20
C PRO A 43 11.33 -16.92 -2.00
N TYR A 44 10.00 -16.84 -1.95
CA TYR A 44 9.18 -18.05 -2.05
C TYR A 44 9.21 -18.59 -3.47
N ARG A 45 9.05 -19.91 -3.62
CA ARG A 45 8.92 -20.53 -4.93
C ARG A 45 7.63 -20.06 -5.59
N LEU A 46 7.75 -19.52 -6.80
CA LEU A 46 6.64 -19.08 -7.63
C LEU A 46 6.44 -20.05 -8.81
N SER A 47 5.19 -20.23 -9.21
CA SER A 47 4.85 -20.90 -10.48
C SER A 47 5.13 -19.99 -11.68
N THR A 48 5.22 -20.55 -12.89
CA THR A 48 5.45 -19.78 -14.12
C THR A 48 4.42 -18.65 -14.30
N ASN A 49 3.15 -18.95 -14.05
CA ASN A 49 2.06 -17.97 -14.13
C ASN A 49 2.16 -16.88 -13.06
N GLU A 50 2.81 -17.14 -11.92
CA GLU A 50 3.04 -16.15 -10.88
C GLU A 50 4.27 -15.29 -11.19
N LEU A 51 5.28 -15.85 -11.86
CA LEU A 51 6.44 -15.09 -12.33
C LEU A 51 6.06 -14.09 -13.43
N GLU A 52 5.19 -14.46 -14.36
CA GLU A 52 4.67 -13.54 -15.38
C GLU A 52 3.84 -12.40 -14.77
N GLU A 53 2.97 -12.73 -13.82
CA GLU A 53 2.19 -11.74 -13.07
C GLU A 53 3.10 -10.82 -12.25
N LEU A 54 4.15 -11.38 -11.63
CA LEU A 54 5.14 -10.61 -10.87
C LEU A 54 5.82 -9.57 -11.75
N ARG A 55 6.32 -9.98 -12.93
CA ARG A 55 6.95 -9.06 -13.89
C ARG A 55 6.00 -7.93 -14.29
N THR A 56 4.76 -8.28 -14.63
CA THR A 56 3.74 -7.31 -15.03
C THR A 56 3.45 -6.27 -13.93
N GLN A 57 3.30 -6.71 -12.67
CA GLN A 57 3.05 -5.80 -11.56
C GLN A 57 4.30 -4.96 -11.19
N LEU A 58 5.50 -5.53 -11.28
CA LEU A 58 6.75 -4.79 -11.06
C LEU A 58 6.94 -3.68 -12.10
N ASP A 59 6.73 -3.98 -13.39
CA ASP A 59 6.87 -3.00 -14.47
C ASP A 59 5.88 -1.84 -14.32
N ASP A 60 4.63 -2.14 -13.94
CA ASP A 60 3.63 -1.11 -13.65
C ASP A 60 4.05 -0.20 -12.48
N LEU A 61 4.59 -0.78 -11.39
CA LEU A 61 5.08 -0.01 -10.24
C LEU A 61 6.33 0.82 -10.56
N LEU A 62 7.26 0.27 -11.35
CA LEU A 62 8.45 0.97 -11.84
C LEU A 62 8.09 2.12 -12.77
N SER A 63 7.16 1.91 -13.72
CA SER A 63 6.70 2.94 -14.64
C SER A 63 6.02 4.12 -13.92
N LYS A 64 5.43 3.86 -12.74
CA LYS A 64 4.83 4.87 -11.86
C LYS A 64 5.84 5.55 -10.94
N GLY A 65 7.09 5.07 -10.87
CA GLY A 65 8.12 5.57 -9.97
C GLY A 65 7.83 5.31 -8.48
N LEU A 66 6.98 4.31 -8.18
CA LEU A 66 6.62 3.94 -6.82
C LEU A 66 7.70 3.10 -6.14
N ILE A 67 8.39 2.28 -6.94
CA ILE A 67 9.52 1.45 -6.52
C ILE A 67 10.73 1.74 -7.40
N GLY A 68 11.91 1.27 -6.98
CA GLY A 68 13.14 1.32 -7.76
C GLY A 68 14.11 0.22 -7.33
N PRO A 69 15.17 -0.03 -8.12
CA PRO A 69 16.22 -0.96 -7.72
C PRO A 69 16.87 -0.47 -6.42
N SER A 70 17.20 -1.41 -5.55
CA SER A 70 17.78 -1.17 -4.22
C SER A 70 18.90 -2.18 -3.95
N THR A 71 19.93 -1.73 -3.25
CA THR A 71 21.05 -2.55 -2.77
C THR A 71 20.96 -2.81 -1.26
N SER A 72 19.76 -2.71 -0.69
CA SER A 72 19.53 -2.87 0.74
C SER A 72 19.91 -4.27 1.24
N PRO A 73 20.49 -4.39 2.45
CA PRO A 73 20.69 -5.68 3.08
C PRO A 73 19.37 -6.34 3.54
N TYR A 74 18.25 -5.62 3.53
CA TYR A 74 16.93 -6.15 3.85
C TYR A 74 16.35 -6.90 2.65
N GLY A 75 15.91 -8.14 2.85
CA GLY A 75 15.27 -8.95 1.81
C GLY A 75 13.95 -9.51 2.31
N ALA A 76 12.85 -9.16 1.65
CA ALA A 76 11.51 -9.67 1.96
C ALA A 76 10.93 -10.44 0.77
N PRO A 77 10.45 -11.68 0.98
CA PRO A 77 9.85 -12.45 -0.10
C PRO A 77 8.47 -11.90 -0.46
N ILE A 78 8.08 -12.15 -1.71
CA ILE A 78 6.78 -11.78 -2.25
C ILE A 78 5.87 -13.01 -2.26
N LEU A 79 4.58 -12.79 -2.00
CA LEU A 79 3.54 -13.79 -2.14
C LEU A 79 2.32 -13.22 -2.85
N PHE A 80 1.58 -14.08 -3.55
CA PHE A 80 0.34 -13.70 -4.22
C PHE A 80 -0.90 -14.11 -3.44
N VAL A 81 -1.86 -13.19 -3.35
CA VAL A 81 -3.18 -13.46 -2.77
C VAL A 81 -4.25 -13.33 -3.85
N LYS A 82 -5.11 -14.34 -4.00
CA LYS A 82 -6.24 -14.30 -4.94
C LYS A 82 -7.30 -13.32 -4.44
N LYS A 83 -7.72 -12.38 -5.29
CA LYS A 83 -8.91 -11.56 -5.05
C LYS A 83 -10.17 -12.31 -5.51
N LYS A 84 -11.33 -11.89 -5.00
CA LYS A 84 -12.65 -12.43 -5.41
C LYS A 84 -12.90 -12.34 -6.91
N GLY A 85 -12.29 -11.38 -7.62
CA GLY A 85 -12.40 -11.21 -9.07
C GLY A 85 -11.34 -11.95 -9.90
N GLY A 86 -10.68 -12.98 -9.36
CA GLY A 86 -9.68 -13.79 -10.07
C GLY A 86 -8.29 -13.18 -10.21
N SER A 87 -8.17 -11.84 -10.13
CA SER A 87 -6.87 -11.16 -10.11
C SER A 87 -6.04 -11.49 -8.87
N ARG A 88 -4.72 -11.46 -9.00
CA ARG A 88 -3.77 -11.68 -7.89
C ARG A 88 -3.25 -10.35 -7.37
N ARG A 89 -3.10 -10.24 -6.05
CA ARG A 89 -2.42 -9.10 -5.40
C ARG A 89 -1.02 -9.54 -5.00
N MET A 90 -0.01 -8.84 -5.51
CA MET A 90 1.36 -8.94 -5.01
C MET A 90 1.40 -8.38 -3.57
N CYS A 91 1.91 -9.17 -2.64
CA CYS A 91 2.07 -8.80 -1.24
C CYS A 91 3.53 -9.05 -0.83
N VAL A 92 4.16 -8.05 -0.21
CA VAL A 92 5.49 -8.19 0.38
C VAL A 92 5.36 -8.70 1.81
N ASP A 93 6.10 -9.75 2.18
CA ASP A 93 6.09 -10.31 3.53
C ASP A 93 6.96 -9.48 4.48
N CYS A 94 6.42 -8.35 4.95
CA CYS A 94 7.12 -7.45 5.87
C CYS A 94 7.09 -7.91 7.33
N ARG A 95 6.73 -9.16 7.66
CA ARG A 95 6.57 -9.60 9.05
C ARG A 95 7.85 -9.48 9.88
N LEU A 96 9.00 -9.85 9.30
CA LEU A 96 10.29 -9.74 9.97
C LEU A 96 10.69 -8.29 10.21
N LEU A 97 10.49 -7.43 9.20
CA LEU A 97 10.70 -5.99 9.32
C LEU A 97 9.80 -5.40 10.41
N ASN A 98 8.49 -5.69 10.37
CA ASN A 98 7.51 -5.18 11.33
C ASN A 98 7.76 -5.62 12.78
N ALA A 99 8.47 -6.73 13.00
CA ALA A 99 8.87 -7.16 14.34
C ALA A 99 10.01 -6.30 14.92
N GLN A 100 10.86 -5.77 14.03
CA GLN A 100 12.01 -4.92 14.37
C GLN A 100 11.68 -3.43 14.36
N THR A 101 10.59 -3.01 13.73
CA THR A 101 10.17 -1.62 13.75
C THR A 101 9.62 -1.21 15.13
N VAL A 102 9.85 0.05 15.49
CA VAL A 102 9.16 0.71 16.58
C VAL A 102 7.72 0.95 16.14
N ARG A 103 6.76 0.55 16.97
CA ARG A 103 5.34 0.74 16.65
C ARG A 103 4.98 2.20 16.87
N ASP A 104 4.58 2.88 15.81
CA ASP A 104 3.94 4.18 15.89
C ASP A 104 2.48 4.00 16.32
N ALA A 105 2.23 4.10 17.62
CA ALA A 105 0.91 3.94 18.22
C ALA A 105 0.14 5.26 18.14
N TYR A 106 -0.35 5.60 16.94
CA TYR A 106 -1.28 6.71 16.80
C TYR A 106 -2.64 6.33 17.39
N PRO A 107 -3.18 7.08 18.37
CA PRO A 107 -4.46 6.76 18.98
C PRO A 107 -5.58 7.00 17.95
N LEU A 108 -6.15 5.92 17.42
CA LEU A 108 -7.33 6.03 16.59
C LEU A 108 -8.52 6.46 17.47
N PRO A 109 -9.29 7.49 17.07
CA PRO A 109 -10.46 7.91 17.81
C PRO A 109 -11.47 6.76 17.89
N ARG A 110 -12.21 6.68 19.00
CA ARG A 110 -13.28 5.67 19.12
C ARG A 110 -14.40 6.02 18.16
N ILE A 111 -15.10 5.00 17.67
CA ILE A 111 -16.21 5.18 16.73
C ILE A 111 -17.27 6.11 17.34
N ASP A 112 -17.61 5.91 18.62
CA ASP A 112 -18.57 6.75 19.35
C ASP A 112 -18.15 8.24 19.33
N ASP A 113 -16.88 8.55 19.59
CA ASP A 113 -16.35 9.92 19.56
C ASP A 113 -16.46 10.57 18.17
N ILE A 114 -16.34 9.78 17.11
CA ILE A 114 -16.50 10.25 15.72
C ILE A 114 -17.98 10.53 15.43
N MET A 115 -18.87 9.63 15.88
CA MET A 115 -20.31 9.74 15.67
C MET A 115 -20.92 10.92 16.43
N ASP A 116 -20.47 11.18 17.66
CA ASP A 116 -20.91 12.34 18.46
C ASP A 116 -20.59 13.67 17.77
N LYS A 117 -19.41 13.77 17.13
CA LYS A 117 -19.03 14.95 16.33
C LYS A 117 -19.90 15.13 15.09
N MET A 118 -20.56 14.07 14.64
CA MET A 118 -21.42 14.06 13.46
C MET A 118 -22.91 14.26 13.78
N TYR A 119 -23.30 14.27 15.06
CA TYR A 119 -24.69 14.17 15.53
C TYR A 119 -25.67 15.20 14.94
N ASN A 120 -25.21 16.41 14.58
CA ASN A 120 -26.05 17.46 14.00
C ASN A 120 -25.74 17.76 12.51
N ALA A 121 -24.95 16.92 11.85
CA ALA A 121 -24.67 17.08 10.42
C ALA A 121 -25.85 16.60 9.57
N TRP A 122 -26.32 17.44 8.65
CA TRP A 122 -27.41 17.11 7.72
C TRP A 122 -26.92 16.48 6.42
N ILE A 123 -25.67 16.73 6.04
CA ILE A 123 -25.07 16.26 4.79
C ILE A 123 -23.76 15.57 5.12
N PHE A 124 -23.61 14.35 4.62
CA PHE A 124 -22.39 13.56 4.74
C PHE A 124 -21.76 13.36 3.36
N SER A 125 -20.45 13.53 3.27
CA SER A 125 -19.66 13.15 2.11
C SER A 125 -18.55 12.21 2.56
N THR A 126 -18.30 11.17 1.77
CA THR A 126 -17.23 10.22 2.02
C THR A 126 -16.20 10.35 0.90
N LEU A 127 -14.93 10.46 1.29
CA LEU A 127 -13.81 10.57 0.38
C LEU A 127 -12.91 9.35 0.59
N ASP A 128 -12.66 8.61 -0.49
CA ASP A 128 -11.71 7.50 -0.50
C ASP A 128 -10.41 7.93 -1.17
N LEU A 129 -9.30 7.84 -0.42
CA LEU A 129 -7.96 8.10 -0.96
C LEU A 129 -7.50 6.90 -1.79
N ARG A 130 -7.61 7.02 -3.12
CA ARG A 130 -7.18 5.97 -4.04
C ARG A 130 -5.70 5.64 -3.85
N SER A 131 -5.41 4.41 -3.44
CA SER A 131 -4.03 3.94 -3.17
C SER A 131 -3.30 4.85 -2.17
N GLY A 132 -3.97 5.28 -1.10
CA GLY A 132 -3.44 6.24 -0.13
C GLY A 132 -2.00 5.96 0.35
N TYR A 133 -1.65 4.69 0.56
CA TYR A 133 -0.28 4.28 0.93
C TYR A 133 0.80 4.71 -0.08
N HIS A 134 0.48 4.74 -1.37
CA HIS A 134 1.43 5.13 -2.43
C HIS A 134 1.52 6.66 -2.62
N GLN A 135 0.69 7.44 -1.92
CA GLN A 135 0.71 8.90 -2.00
C GLN A 135 1.70 9.54 -1.02
N VAL A 136 2.06 8.81 0.05
CA VAL A 136 3.02 9.24 1.09
C VAL A 136 4.42 8.76 0.73
N ARG A 137 5.43 9.64 0.81
CA ARG A 137 6.83 9.25 0.57
C ARG A 137 7.38 8.47 1.73
N ILE A 138 8.35 7.60 1.44
CA ILE A 138 9.24 7.06 2.46
C ILE A 138 10.39 8.06 2.66
N ARG A 139 10.78 8.29 3.92
CA ARG A 139 11.90 9.16 4.31
C ARG A 139 13.20 8.74 3.61
N ALA A 140 13.99 9.72 3.17
CA ALA A 140 15.31 9.46 2.58
C ALA A 140 16.21 8.66 3.53
N GLY A 141 17.01 7.73 2.99
CA GLY A 141 17.83 6.80 3.75
C GLY A 141 17.15 5.47 4.10
N VAL A 142 15.85 5.35 3.82
CA VAL A 142 15.11 4.07 3.83
C VAL A 142 14.69 3.76 2.41
N ASP A 143 15.13 2.62 1.89
CA ASP A 143 14.83 2.22 0.52
C ASP A 143 13.33 2.01 0.30
N ARG A 144 12.80 2.55 -0.79
CA ARG A 144 11.39 2.36 -1.18
C ARG A 144 11.18 0.92 -1.59
N GLN A 145 10.52 0.15 -0.73
CA GLN A 145 10.13 -1.26 -0.94
C GLN A 145 11.23 -2.07 -1.65
N VAL A 146 12.08 -2.70 -0.86
CA VAL A 146 13.18 -3.53 -1.35
C VAL A 146 12.64 -4.68 -2.19
N LEU A 147 12.68 -4.51 -3.50
CA LEU A 147 12.47 -5.57 -4.47
C LEU A 147 13.75 -5.61 -5.31
N SER A 148 14.71 -6.40 -4.85
CA SER A 148 15.77 -6.88 -5.74
C SER A 148 15.08 -7.72 -6.81
N ALA A 149 14.79 -7.11 -7.96
CA ALA A 149 14.29 -7.82 -9.14
C ALA A 149 15.30 -8.88 -9.64
N GLU A 150 16.58 -8.70 -9.28
CA GLU A 150 17.67 -9.63 -9.56
C GLU A 150 17.56 -10.95 -8.77
N SER A 151 16.79 -10.99 -7.67
CA SER A 151 16.59 -12.20 -6.86
C SER A 151 15.62 -13.21 -7.48
N TYR A 152 14.91 -12.85 -8.55
CA TYR A 152 13.87 -13.67 -9.19
C TYR A 152 14.24 -14.03 -10.65
N HIS A 153 15.53 -14.07 -10.98
CA HIS A 153 16.04 -14.65 -12.22
C HIS A 153 16.12 -16.18 -12.15
#